data_AF-A0A7Y2UMN6-F1
#
_entry.id   AF-A0A7Y2UMN6-F1
#
_cell.length_a   1.000
_cell.length_b   1.000
_cell.length_c   1.000
_cell.angle_alpha   90.00
_cell.angle_beta   90.00
_cell.angle_gamma   90.00
#
_symmetry.space_group_name_H-M   'P 1'
#
loop_
_entity.id
_entity.type
_entity.pdbx_description
1 polymer ?
#
loop_
_entity_poly.entity_id
_entity_poly.type
_entity_poly.pdbx_seq_one_letter_code
_entity_poly.pdbx_strand_id
1 'polypeptide(L)'
;MEIFLGIISLVSSTAAAVFGLGGGLILISFLPDFLPAEAVVPVHGVTQLASNTSRAVYSFHSIVWRLFPLFCAGSLLGAALFGILVINITTD
;
A
#
# COMPACT_ATOMS: atom_id res chain seq x y z
N MET A 1 8.38 -7.72 -19.76
CA MET A 1 8.35 -7.88 -18.30
C MET A 1 7.66 -6.69 -17.64
N GLU A 2 8.13 -5.46 -17.86
CA GLU A 2 7.56 -4.26 -17.23
C GLU A 2 6.10 -3.96 -17.61
N ILE A 3 5.73 -4.22 -18.87
CA ILE A 3 4.34 -4.05 -19.34
C ILE A 3 3.37 -4.94 -18.56
N PHE A 4 3.78 -6.16 -18.20
CA PHE A 4 2.94 -7.11 -17.46
C PHE A 4 2.72 -6.65 -16.01
N LEU A 5 3.79 -6.18 -15.35
CA LEU A 5 3.72 -5.51 -14.05
C LEU A 5 2.80 -4.28 -14.09
N GLY A 6 2.88 -3.48 -15.15
CA GLY A 6 2.01 -2.33 -15.37
C GLY A 6 0.53 -2.72 -15.45
N ILE A 7 0.22 -3.81 -16.16
CA ILE A 7 -1.16 -4.34 -16.26
C ILE A 7 -1.65 -4.84 -14.90
N ILE A 8 -0.83 -5.60 -14.16
CA ILE A 8 -1.19 -6.08 -12.81
C ILE A 8 -1.46 -4.90 -11.87
N SER A 9 -0.62 -3.88 -11.89
CA SER A 9 -0.79 -2.66 -11.09
C SER A 9 -2.10 -1.94 -11.44
N LEU A 10 -2.43 -1.84 -12.73
CA LEU A 10 -3.68 -1.23 -13.19
C LEU A 10 -4.92 -2.03 -12.72
N VAL A 11 -4.90 -3.36 -12.87
CA VAL A 11 -5.99 -4.24 -12.43
C VAL A 11 -6.16 -4.19 -10.92
N SER A 12 -5.06 -4.24 -10.18
CA SER A 12 -5.03 -4.08 -8.73
C SER A 12 -5.66 -2.74 -8.29
N SER A 13 -5.23 -1.62 -8.89
CA SER A 13 -5.77 -0.30 -8.59
C SER A 13 -7.26 -0.21 -8.90
N THR A 14 -7.68 -0.73 -10.06
CA THR A 14 -9.10 -0.78 -10.46
C THR A 14 -9.93 -1.61 -9.49
N ALA A 15 -9.45 -2.80 -9.11
CA ALA A 15 -10.13 -3.65 -8.13
C ALA A 15 -10.27 -2.95 -6.77
N ALA A 16 -9.22 -2.26 -6.30
CA ALA A 16 -9.29 -1.48 -5.06
C ALA A 16 -10.25 -0.29 -5.17
N ALA A 17 -10.42 0.33 -6.34
CA ALA A 17 -11.37 1.40 -6.56
C ALA A 17 -12.83 0.89 -6.56
N VAL A 18 -13.09 -0.28 -7.16
CA VAL A 18 -14.43 -0.88 -7.24
C VAL A 18 -14.87 -1.49 -5.90
N PHE A 19 -14.02 -2.32 -5.30
CA PHE A 19 -14.36 -3.08 -4.08
C PHE A 19 -13.96 -2.37 -2.79
N GLY A 20 -13.23 -1.26 -2.87
CA GLY A 20 -12.68 -0.54 -1.72
C GLY A 20 -11.52 -1.23 -1.02
N LEU A 21 -11.31 -2.54 -1.24
CA LEU A 21 -10.33 -3.41 -0.57
C LEU A 21 -9.71 -4.41 -1.57
N GLY A 22 -8.51 -4.91 -1.27
CA GLY A 22 -7.93 -6.09 -1.94
C GLY A 22 -6.91 -5.83 -3.06
N GLY A 23 -6.90 -4.67 -3.72
CA GLY A 23 -5.90 -4.41 -4.78
C GLY A 23 -4.46 -4.50 -4.29
N GLY A 24 -4.18 -4.00 -3.08
CA GLY A 24 -2.84 -4.14 -2.49
C GLY A 24 -2.40 -5.59 -2.32
N LEU A 25 -3.33 -6.49 -1.93
CA LEU A 25 -3.06 -7.92 -1.80
C LEU A 25 -2.72 -8.54 -3.17
N ILE A 26 -3.46 -8.18 -4.21
CA ILE A 26 -3.16 -8.65 -5.58
C ILE A 26 -1.74 -8.21 -5.97
N LEU A 27 -1.42 -6.93 -5.81
CA LEU A 27 -0.11 -6.42 -6.23
C LEU A 27 1.04 -7.07 -5.44
N ILE A 28 0.94 -7.12 -4.11
CA ILE A 28 2.03 -7.67 -3.29
C ILE A 28 2.27 -9.16 -3.52
N SER A 29 1.24 -9.92 -3.93
CA SER A 29 1.39 -11.34 -4.29
C SER A 29 2.21 -11.55 -5.58
N PHE A 30 2.24 -10.58 -6.50
CA PHE A 30 2.97 -10.71 -7.77
C PHE A 30 4.36 -10.05 -7.76
N LEU A 31 4.61 -9.08 -6.87
CA LEU A 31 5.90 -8.38 -6.83
C LEU A 31 7.14 -9.28 -6.63
N PRO A 32 7.10 -10.38 -5.83
CA PRO A 32 8.24 -11.29 -5.67
C PRO A 32 8.73 -11.95 -6.96
N ASP A 33 7.87 -12.09 -7.98
CA ASP A 33 8.24 -12.69 -9.27
C ASP A 33 9.13 -11.75 -10.12
N PHE A 34 9.22 -10.47 -9.75
CA PHE A 34 9.89 -9.44 -10.54
C PHE A 34 10.96 -8.65 -9.79
N LEU A 35 10.90 -8.62 -8.45
CA LEU A 35 11.77 -7.80 -7.62
C LEU A 35 12.48 -8.65 -6.57
N PRO A 36 13.72 -8.29 -6.19
CA PRO A 36 14.35 -8.88 -5.01
C PRO A 36 13.51 -8.61 -3.76
N ALA A 37 13.53 -9.54 -2.80
CA ALA A 37 12.68 -9.50 -1.61
C ALA A 37 12.75 -8.17 -0.84
N GLU A 38 13.94 -7.58 -0.78
CA GLU A 38 14.24 -6.28 -0.15
C GLU A 38 13.45 -5.12 -0.77
N ALA A 39 13.19 -5.19 -2.09
CA ALA A 39 12.52 -4.14 -2.86
C ALA A 39 10.99 -4.31 -2.92
N VAL A 40 10.46 -5.50 -2.62
CA VAL A 40 9.03 -5.80 -2.69
C VAL A 40 8.21 -4.85 -1.81
N VAL A 41 8.55 -4.73 -0.53
CA VAL A 41 7.79 -3.90 0.43
C VAL A 41 7.89 -2.40 0.10
N PRO A 42 9.08 -1.82 -0.16
CA PRO A 42 9.19 -0.41 -0.56
C PRO A 42 8.41 -0.08 -1.85
N VAL A 43 8.54 -0.89 -2.91
CA VAL A 43 7.86 -0.64 -4.19
C VAL A 43 6.35 -0.79 -4.04
N HIS A 44 5.89 -1.79 -3.29
CA HIS A 44 4.48 -1.94 -2.94
C HIS A 44 3.96 -0.69 -2.23
N GLY A 45 4.67 -0.22 -1.20
CA GLY A 45 4.29 0.94 -0.40
C GLY A 45 4.14 2.22 -1.22
N VAL A 46 5.12 2.55 -2.08
CA VAL A 46 5.06 3.73 -2.95
C VAL A 46 3.90 3.63 -3.95
N THR A 47 3.71 2.46 -4.55
CA THR A 47 2.61 2.24 -5.50
C THR A 47 1.24 2.39 -4.83
N GLN A 48 1.10 1.88 -3.60
CA GLN A 48 -0.13 2.01 -2.81
C GLN A 48 -0.36 3.44 -2.34
N LEU A 49 0.68 4.19 -2.01
CA LEU A 49 0.57 5.60 -1.67
C LEU A 49 0.03 6.39 -2.87
N ALA A 50 0.59 6.20 -4.07
CA ALA A 50 0.09 6.84 -5.28
C ALA A 50 -1.38 6.47 -5.56
N SER A 51 -1.73 5.18 -5.48
CA SER A 51 -3.08 4.66 -5.70
C SER A 51 -4.10 5.23 -4.71
N ASN A 52 -3.81 5.18 -3.40
CA ASN A 52 -4.73 5.67 -2.37
C ASN A 52 -4.82 7.20 -2.34
N THR A 53 -3.72 7.91 -2.61
CA THR A 53 -3.74 9.37 -2.73
C THR A 53 -4.61 9.81 -3.90
N SER A 54 -4.51 9.15 -5.06
CA SER A 54 -5.39 9.45 -6.20
C SER A 54 -6.87 9.33 -5.83
N ARG A 55 -7.23 8.27 -5.07
CA ARG A 55 -8.60 8.07 -4.56
C ARG A 55 -9.01 9.13 -3.55
N ALA A 56 -8.13 9.49 -2.63
CA ALA A 56 -8.38 10.55 -1.67
C ALA A 56 -8.61 11.90 -2.36
N VAL A 57 -7.88 12.20 -3.43
CA VAL A 57 -8.07 13.42 -4.23
C VAL A 57 -9.41 13.39 -4.97
N TYR A 58 -9.75 12.30 -5.66
CA TYR A 58 -11.04 12.19 -6.38
C TYR A 58 -12.25 12.21 -5.44
N SER A 59 -12.12 11.64 -4.25
CA SER A 59 -13.19 11.57 -3.25
C SER A 59 -12.99 12.55 -2.10
N PHE A 60 -12.28 13.67 -2.32
CA PHE A 60 -11.86 14.60 -1.27
C PHE A 60 -13.03 15.12 -0.42
N HIS A 61 -14.16 15.44 -1.05
CA HIS A 61 -15.37 15.93 -0.38
C HIS A 61 -16.10 14.82 0.41
N SER A 62 -15.85 13.55 0.10
CA SER A 62 -16.41 12.40 0.81
C SER A 62 -15.55 11.94 1.99
N ILE A 63 -14.41 12.59 2.23
CA ILE A 63 -13.53 12.28 3.36
C ILE A 63 -14.18 12.76 4.66
N VAL A 64 -14.31 11.85 5.63
CA VAL A 64 -14.75 12.19 6.99
C VAL A 64 -13.55 12.73 7.77
N TRP A 65 -13.28 14.02 7.63
CA TRP A 65 -12.11 14.70 8.22
C TRP A 65 -11.98 14.57 9.74
N ARG A 66 -13.10 14.37 10.45
CA ARG A 66 -13.10 14.08 11.90
C ARG A 66 -12.32 12.82 12.27
N LEU A 67 -12.30 11.81 11.38
CA LEU A 67 -11.62 10.53 11.62
C LEU A 67 -10.18 10.52 11.11
N PHE A 68 -9.82 11.41 10.19
CA PHE A 68 -8.49 11.49 9.61
C PHE A 68 -7.35 11.62 10.65
N PRO A 69 -7.39 12.54 11.64
CA PRO A 69 -6.29 12.65 12.60
C PRO A 69 -6.17 11.40 13.50
N LEU A 70 -7.29 10.75 13.85
CA LEU A 70 -7.29 9.50 14.60
C LEU A 70 -6.64 8.37 13.81
N PHE A 71 -6.98 8.28 12.51
CA PHE A 71 -6.35 7.33 11.59
C PHE A 71 -4.84 7.56 11.45
N CYS A 72 -4.42 8.82 11.29
CA CYS A 72 -3.00 9.17 11.18
C CYS A 72 -2.22 8.83 12.47
N ALA A 73 -2.77 9.18 13.63
CA ALA A 73 -2.13 8.87 14.91
C ALA A 73 -1.99 7.36 15.12
N GLY A 74 -3.05 6.59 14.87
CA GLY A 74 -3.02 5.13 14.95
C GLY A 74 -2.04 4.50 13.95
N SER A 75 -2.00 5.01 12.71
CA SER A 75 -1.10 4.52 11.66
C SER A 75 0.37 4.78 11.99
N LEU A 76 0.70 5.99 12.47
CA LEU A 76 2.07 6.33 12.89
C LEU A 76 2.52 5.50 14.08
N LEU A 77 1.63 5.33 15.08
CA LEU A 77 1.93 4.52 16.25
C LEU A 77 2.13 3.05 15.87
N GLY A 78 1.26 2.49 15.04
CA GLY A 78 1.40 1.12 14.53
C GLY A 78 2.66 0.93 13.71
N ALA A 79 2.98 1.86 12.80
CA ALA A 79 4.19 1.84 11.99
C ALA A 79 5.46 1.94 12.85
N ALA A 80 5.47 2.78 13.89
CA ALA A 80 6.60 2.90 14.80
C ALA A 80 6.80 1.62 15.62
N LEU A 81 5.73 1.08 16.22
CA LEU A 81 5.81 -0.16 17.00
C LEU A 81 6.25 -1.35 16.16
N PHE A 82 5.66 -1.52 14.97
CA PHE A 82 6.02 -2.61 14.08
C PHE A 82 7.41 -2.41 13.47
N GLY A 83 7.79 -1.18 13.15
CA GLY A 83 9.14 -0.84 12.69
C GLY A 83 10.20 -1.22 13.73
N ILE A 84 9.97 -0.87 15.01
CA ILE A 84 10.84 -1.29 16.10
C ILE A 84 10.91 -2.82 16.17
N LEU A 85 9.77 -3.51 16.11
CA LEU A 85 9.74 -4.97 16.12
C LEU A 85 10.60 -5.54 14.99
N VAL A 86 10.38 -5.12 13.74
CA VAL A 86 11.08 -5.59 12.54
C VAL A 86 12.59 -5.39 12.62
N ILE A 87 13.06 -4.26 13.16
CA ILE A 87 14.49 -3.98 13.31
C ILE A 87 15.13 -4.86 14.39
N ASN A 88 14.35 -5.29 15.39
CA ASN A 88 14.84 -6.12 16.50
C ASN A 88 14.65 -7.63 16.26
N ILE A 89 14.02 -8.05 15.16
CA ILE A 89 13.96 -9.47 14.80
C ILE A 89 15.33 -9.84 14.23
N THR A 90 16.06 -10.71 14.95
CA THR A 90 17.30 -11.30 14.45
C THR A 90 17.01 -12.03 13.13
N THR A 91 17.66 -11.58 12.06
CA THR A 91 17.55 -12.11 10.69
C THR A 91 18.76 -12.99 10.38
N ASP A 92 19.03 -13.95 11.27
CA ASP A 92 19.98 -15.05 11.01
C ASP A 92 19.39 -16.04 10.01
#